data_AF-A0A7S1MLY2-F1
#
_entry.id   AF-A0A7S1MLY2-F1
#
_cell.length_a   1.000
_cell.length_b   1.000
_cell.length_c   1.000
_cell.angle_alpha   90.00
_cell.angle_beta   90.00
_cell.angle_gamma   90.00
#
_symmetry.space_group_name_H-M   'P 1'
#
loop_
_entity.id
_entity.type
_entity.pdbx_description
1 polymer ?
#
loop_
_entity_poly.entity_id
_entity_poly.type
_entity_poly.pdbx_seq_one_letter_code
_entity_poly.pdbx_strand_id
1 'polypeptide(L)'
;ERQGLRGLFQEVLSNPAHFDEQGRLHVAPYVSGAPHGCPLCPDNLCKGAVLERWREALSPERIIYVGDGGGDFCPACELGPSDVVLCRTPPSPPLKHFGLHKRIQRSLDGRHNLVTRRSEKATVAATVRPWHSGDDVLREISELLSGAAGGSASL
;
A
#
# COMPACT_ATOMS: atom_id res chain seq x y z
N GLU A 1 -16.41 10.60 -12.24
CA GLU A 1 -16.53 9.68 -11.08
C GLU A 1 -17.91 9.01 -11.18
N ARG A 2 -18.04 7.71 -10.88
CA ARG A 2 -19.27 6.92 -11.18
C ARG A 2 -20.04 6.41 -9.96
N GLN A 3 -19.44 6.46 -8.77
CA GLN A 3 -19.95 5.76 -7.58
C GLN A 3 -20.18 6.69 -6.37
N GLY A 4 -19.93 8.00 -6.49
CA GLY A 4 -20.14 8.96 -5.41
C GLY A 4 -19.22 8.78 -4.19
N LEU A 5 -18.09 8.10 -4.34
CA LEU A 5 -17.16 7.76 -3.26
C LEU A 5 -16.08 8.82 -3.02
N ARG A 6 -15.94 9.86 -3.87
CA ARG A 6 -14.86 10.86 -3.73
C ARG A 6 -14.82 11.52 -2.34
N GLY A 7 -15.98 11.72 -1.71
CA GLY A 7 -16.10 12.33 -0.37
C GLY A 7 -15.60 11.44 0.78
N LEU A 8 -15.35 10.15 0.52
CA LEU A 8 -14.81 9.21 1.52
C LEU A 8 -13.28 9.25 1.61
N PHE A 9 -12.62 9.90 0.66
CA PHE A 9 -11.16 9.97 0.59
C PHE A 9 -10.70 11.38 0.82
N GLN A 10 -9.71 11.57 1.69
CA GLN A 10 -9.07 12.87 1.85
C GLN A 10 -8.33 13.25 0.56
N GLU A 11 -7.54 12.31 0.04
CA GLU A 11 -6.71 12.50 -1.16
C GLU A 11 -6.74 11.28 -2.08
N VAL A 12 -6.60 11.52 -3.39
CA VAL A 12 -6.52 10.48 -4.41
C VAL A 12 -5.25 10.71 -5.23
N LEU A 13 -4.29 9.79 -5.11
CA LEU A 13 -3.01 9.88 -5.79
C LEU A 13 -2.92 8.77 -6.84
N SER A 14 -2.75 9.17 -8.09
CA SER A 14 -2.62 8.28 -9.24
C SER A 14 -1.80 8.99 -10.32
N ASN A 15 -1.48 8.29 -11.40
CA ASN A 15 -0.99 8.92 -12.62
C ASN A 15 -2.02 9.95 -13.11
N PRO A 16 -1.67 11.24 -13.24
CA PRO A 16 -2.58 12.24 -13.78
C PRO A 16 -3.05 11.82 -15.17
N ALA A 17 -4.35 11.99 -15.42
CA ALA A 17 -4.96 11.62 -16.68
C ALA A 17 -5.97 12.67 -17.13
N HIS A 18 -6.00 12.97 -18.43
CA HIS A 18 -6.97 13.88 -19.04
C HIS A 18 -7.27 13.45 -20.48
N PHE A 19 -8.41 13.88 -21.00
CA PHE A 19 -8.73 13.73 -22.42
C PHE A 19 -8.38 15.02 -23.15
N ASP A 20 -7.79 14.92 -24.34
CA ASP A 20 -7.60 16.08 -25.21
C ASP A 20 -8.86 16.43 -26.02
N GLU A 21 -8.78 17.50 -26.81
CA GLU A 21 -9.86 17.97 -27.69
C GLU A 21 -10.29 16.93 -28.74
N GLN A 22 -9.42 15.96 -29.06
CA GLN A 22 -9.71 14.87 -29.99
C GLN A 22 -10.26 13.63 -29.27
N GLY A 23 -10.52 13.70 -27.97
CA GLY A 23 -11.05 12.59 -27.17
C GLY A 23 -10.03 11.49 -26.87
N ARG A 24 -8.73 11.75 -26.99
CA ARG A 24 -7.66 10.79 -26.66
C ARG A 24 -7.28 10.90 -25.19
N LEU A 25 -7.11 9.75 -24.51
CA LEU A 25 -6.66 9.70 -23.12
C LEU A 25 -5.14 9.90 -23.04
N HIS A 26 -4.73 10.97 -22.37
CA HIS A 26 -3.34 11.23 -22.00
C HIS A 26 -3.11 10.83 -20.54
N VAL A 27 -2.06 10.06 -20.28
CA VAL A 27 -1.66 9.63 -18.95
C VAL A 27 -0.21 10.05 -18.71
N ALA A 28 0.05 10.78 -17.64
CA ALA A 28 1.38 11.19 -17.23
C ALA A 28 1.86 10.42 -15.99
N PRO A 29 3.17 10.21 -15.82
CA PRO A 29 3.74 9.76 -14.54
C PRO A 29 3.32 10.66 -13.38
N TYR A 30 3.05 10.08 -12.20
CA TYR A 30 2.82 10.85 -10.98
C TYR A 30 4.09 11.56 -10.50
N VAL A 31 5.25 10.91 -10.64
CA VAL A 31 6.55 11.52 -10.37
C VAL A 31 7.01 12.32 -11.58
N SER A 32 7.56 13.51 -11.36
CA SER A 32 8.16 14.33 -12.42
C SER A 32 9.66 14.07 -12.54
N GLY A 33 10.18 14.01 -13.77
CA GLY A 33 11.62 13.93 -14.04
C GLY A 33 12.17 12.51 -14.24
N ALA A 34 13.42 12.30 -13.80
CA ALA A 34 14.13 11.02 -13.92
C ALA A 34 13.44 9.91 -13.09
N PRO A 35 13.69 8.61 -13.38
CA PRO A 35 13.21 7.52 -12.55
C PRO A 35 13.55 7.78 -11.08
N HIS A 36 12.56 7.64 -10.18
CA HIS A 36 12.72 7.93 -8.75
C HIS A 36 13.73 7.00 -8.04
N GLY A 37 14.33 6.05 -8.75
CA GLY A 37 15.43 5.21 -8.29
C GLY A 37 15.02 4.05 -7.40
N CYS A 38 13.73 3.89 -7.04
CA CYS A 38 13.29 2.75 -6.24
C CYS A 38 13.21 1.47 -7.09
N PRO A 39 13.99 0.41 -6.76
CA PRO A 39 14.02 -0.82 -7.54
C PRO A 39 12.79 -1.72 -7.32
N LEU A 40 11.90 -1.36 -6.39
CA LEU A 40 10.68 -2.11 -6.07
C LEU A 40 9.44 -1.60 -6.83
N CYS A 41 9.50 -0.40 -7.39
CA CYS A 41 8.37 0.31 -7.97
C CYS A 41 8.57 0.57 -9.48
N PRO A 42 7.48 0.67 -10.25
CA PRO A 42 7.57 1.17 -11.60
C PRO A 42 7.93 2.66 -11.61
N ASP A 43 8.49 3.14 -12.71
CA ASP A 43 9.00 4.51 -12.83
C ASP A 43 7.91 5.58 -12.64
N ASN A 44 6.65 5.24 -12.92
CA ASN A 44 5.56 6.22 -12.92
C ASN A 44 5.07 6.63 -11.52
N LEU A 45 5.20 5.76 -10.50
CA LEU A 45 4.68 6.01 -9.15
C LEU A 45 5.37 5.12 -8.11
N CYS A 46 6.05 5.76 -7.15
CA CYS A 46 6.58 5.08 -5.96
C CYS A 46 5.61 5.24 -4.78
N LYS A 47 4.78 4.22 -4.53
CA LYS A 47 3.84 4.22 -3.40
C LYS A 47 4.54 4.30 -2.03
N GLY A 48 5.75 3.77 -1.91
CA GLY A 48 6.55 3.88 -0.67
C GLY A 48 6.97 5.33 -0.38
N ALA A 49 7.41 6.08 -1.40
CA ALA A 49 7.71 7.50 -1.26
C ALA A 49 6.47 8.32 -0.89
N VAL A 50 5.32 7.99 -1.49
CA VAL A 50 4.04 8.62 -1.13
C VAL A 50 3.69 8.35 0.34
N LEU A 51 3.81 7.10 0.78
CA LEU A 51 3.51 6.71 2.16
C LEU A 51 4.38 7.46 3.17
N GLU A 52 5.69 7.56 2.91
CA GLU A 52 6.62 8.28 3.76
C GLU A 52 6.23 9.76 3.91
N ARG A 53 5.95 10.45 2.80
CA ARG A 53 5.49 11.86 2.84
C ARG A 53 4.25 12.03 3.72
N TRP A 54 3.30 11.08 3.65
CA TRP A 54 2.10 11.11 4.49
C TRP A 54 2.38 10.81 5.96
N ARG A 55 3.31 9.88 6.23
CA ARG A 55 3.76 9.61 7.60
C ARG A 55 4.38 10.86 8.23
N GLU A 56 5.23 11.56 7.50
CA GLU A 56 5.83 12.82 7.96
C GLU A 56 4.78 13.90 8.17
N ALA A 57 3.87 14.09 7.21
CA ALA A 57 2.86 15.15 7.27
C ALA A 57 1.80 14.95 8.36
N LEU A 58 1.40 13.69 8.62
CA LEU A 58 0.31 13.39 9.57
C LEU A 58 0.79 12.86 10.92
N SER A 59 2.04 12.37 11.01
CA SER A 59 2.59 11.72 12.21
C SER A 59 1.64 10.71 12.87
N PRO A 60 1.06 9.75 12.10
CA PRO A 60 0.08 8.83 12.65
C PRO A 60 0.72 7.85 13.65
N GLU A 61 -0.01 7.50 14.71
CA GLU A 61 0.40 6.45 15.65
C GLU A 61 0.52 5.07 14.96
N ARG A 62 -0.37 4.81 14.00
CA ARG A 62 -0.46 3.56 13.26
C ARG A 62 -0.91 3.80 11.82
N ILE A 63 -0.34 3.04 10.90
CA ILE A 63 -0.78 2.96 9.51
C ILE A 63 -1.39 1.57 9.25
N ILE A 64 -2.56 1.57 8.61
CA ILE A 64 -3.19 0.37 8.03
C ILE A 64 -3.10 0.51 6.51
N TYR A 65 -2.25 -0.30 5.88
CA TYR A 65 -2.08 -0.31 4.44
C TYR A 65 -2.85 -1.48 3.81
N VAL A 66 -3.65 -1.22 2.78
CA VAL A 66 -4.44 -2.25 2.08
C VAL A 66 -3.96 -2.37 0.64
N GLY A 67 -3.65 -3.59 0.19
CA GLY A 67 -3.19 -3.81 -1.19
C GLY A 67 -3.13 -5.27 -1.62
N ASP A 68 -2.86 -5.47 -2.90
CA ASP A 68 -2.82 -6.78 -3.56
C ASP A 68 -1.72 -6.89 -4.65
N GLY A 69 -1.32 -5.77 -5.23
CA GLY A 69 -0.40 -5.69 -6.37
C GLY A 69 1.07 -5.72 -5.98
N GLY A 70 1.94 -6.09 -6.91
CA GLY A 70 3.39 -6.13 -6.65
C GLY A 70 3.99 -4.76 -6.26
N GLY A 71 3.42 -3.67 -6.78
CA GLY A 71 3.81 -2.30 -6.45
C GLY A 71 3.49 -1.88 -5.01
N ASP A 72 2.66 -2.65 -4.31
CA ASP A 72 2.34 -2.44 -2.89
C ASP A 72 3.42 -3.01 -1.96
N PHE A 73 4.40 -3.77 -2.49
CA PHE A 73 5.47 -4.32 -1.67
C PHE A 73 6.44 -3.24 -1.16
N CYS A 74 6.71 -2.21 -1.96
CA CYS A 74 7.54 -1.09 -1.53
C CYS A 74 6.99 -0.38 -0.29
N PRO A 75 5.74 0.14 -0.27
CA PRO A 75 5.20 0.74 0.94
C PRO A 75 5.09 -0.26 2.10
N ALA A 76 4.81 -1.54 1.84
CA ALA A 76 4.81 -2.56 2.90
C ALA A 76 6.17 -2.70 3.61
N CYS A 77 7.29 -2.50 2.90
CA CYS A 77 8.63 -2.49 3.48
C CYS A 77 8.96 -1.24 4.30
N GLU A 78 8.22 -0.14 4.12
CA GLU A 78 8.42 1.12 4.87
C GLU A 78 7.56 1.17 6.16
N LEU A 79 6.77 0.13 6.42
CA LEU A 79 5.92 0.03 7.60
C LEU A 79 6.66 -0.61 8.78
N GLY A 80 6.44 -0.05 9.96
CA GLY A 80 7.07 -0.50 11.21
C GLY A 80 6.29 -1.61 11.91
N PRO A 81 6.83 -2.16 13.02
CA PRO A 81 6.20 -3.26 13.76
C PRO A 81 4.80 -2.95 14.33
N SER A 82 4.47 -1.69 14.59
CA SER A 82 3.16 -1.25 15.09
C SER A 82 2.10 -1.08 13.99
N ASP A 83 2.51 -1.11 12.73
CA ASP A 83 1.66 -0.94 11.55
C ASP A 83 1.10 -2.28 11.05
N VAL A 84 0.11 -2.20 10.16
CA VAL A 84 -0.55 -3.37 9.59
C VAL A 84 -0.62 -3.30 8.07
N VAL A 85 -0.35 -4.42 7.42
CA VAL A 85 -0.61 -4.65 6.00
C VAL A 85 -1.78 -5.62 5.85
N LEU A 86 -2.89 -5.15 5.30
CA LEU A 86 -3.96 -6.00 4.79
C LEU A 86 -3.58 -6.44 3.37
N CYS A 87 -3.07 -7.66 3.26
CA CYS A 87 -2.58 -8.24 2.01
C CYS A 87 -3.63 -9.18 1.41
N ARG A 88 -4.01 -8.97 0.15
CA ARG A 88 -4.89 -9.93 -0.53
C ARG A 88 -4.17 -11.25 -0.77
N THR A 89 -4.77 -12.37 -0.36
CA THR A 89 -4.15 -13.70 -0.45
C THR A 89 -4.99 -14.69 -1.26
N PRO A 90 -4.38 -15.71 -1.90
CA PRO A 90 -5.13 -16.79 -2.53
C PRO A 90 -5.69 -17.76 -1.46
N PRO A 91 -6.86 -18.39 -1.70
CA PRO A 91 -7.74 -18.19 -2.86
C PRO A 91 -8.61 -16.93 -2.72
N SER A 92 -8.62 -16.07 -3.76
CA SER A 92 -9.44 -14.84 -3.80
C SER A 92 -10.08 -14.65 -5.19
N PRO A 93 -11.12 -15.42 -5.54
CA PRO A 93 -11.72 -15.43 -6.87
C PRO A 93 -12.17 -14.03 -7.36
N PRO A 94 -12.12 -13.76 -8.68
CA PRO A 94 -11.69 -14.66 -9.77
C PRO A 94 -10.16 -14.74 -9.92
N LEU A 95 -9.42 -13.92 -9.17
CA LEU A 95 -7.96 -13.84 -9.27
C LEU A 95 -7.29 -14.96 -8.47
N LYS A 96 -6.19 -15.48 -9.03
CA LYS A 96 -5.41 -16.58 -8.42
C LYS A 96 -4.01 -16.15 -7.97
N HIS A 97 -3.57 -14.96 -8.38
CA HIS A 97 -2.21 -14.49 -8.16
C HIS A 97 -2.22 -13.05 -7.67
N PHE A 98 -1.49 -12.81 -6.58
CA PHE A 98 -1.38 -11.50 -5.94
C PHE A 98 0.09 -11.15 -5.78
N GLY A 99 0.49 -10.04 -6.40
CA GLY A 99 1.89 -9.64 -6.48
C GLY A 99 2.46 -9.28 -5.11
N LEU A 100 1.65 -8.66 -4.24
CA LEU A 100 2.04 -8.32 -2.87
C LEU A 100 2.33 -9.60 -2.08
N HIS A 101 1.35 -10.51 -2.02
CA HIS A 101 1.48 -11.80 -1.32
C HIS A 101 2.74 -12.56 -1.74
N LYS A 102 2.97 -12.68 -3.05
CA LYS A 102 4.15 -13.37 -3.60
C LYS A 102 5.47 -12.73 -3.16
N ARG A 103 5.54 -11.39 -3.12
CA ARG A 103 6.76 -10.66 -2.71
C ARG A 103 6.97 -10.76 -1.20
N ILE A 104 5.92 -10.70 -0.39
CA ILE A 104 5.99 -10.91 1.06
C ILE A 104 6.52 -12.33 1.36
N GLN A 105 5.94 -13.37 0.75
CA GLN A 105 6.41 -14.75 0.94
C GLN A 105 7.90 -14.91 0.60
N ARG A 106 8.33 -14.39 -0.56
CA ARG A 106 9.74 -14.40 -0.97
C ARG A 106 10.65 -13.66 0.00
N SER A 107 10.15 -12.60 0.66
CA SER A 107 10.91 -11.86 1.66
C SER A 107 11.16 -12.68 2.93
N LEU A 108 10.16 -13.46 3.35
CA LEU A 108 10.24 -14.35 4.52
C LEU A 108 11.18 -15.54 4.27
N ASP A 109 11.21 -16.05 3.04
CA ASP A 109 12.13 -17.13 2.64
C ASP A 109 13.60 -16.69 2.69
N GLY A 110 13.87 -15.38 2.78
CA GLY A 110 15.21 -14.80 2.95
C GLY A 110 16.12 -14.88 1.73
N ARG A 111 15.72 -15.62 0.68
CA ARG A 111 16.47 -15.92 -0.57
C ARG A 111 16.16 -14.94 -1.71
N HIS A 112 16.11 -13.64 -1.43
CA HIS A 112 15.95 -12.61 -2.45
C HIS A 112 17.00 -11.50 -2.28
N ASN A 113 17.35 -10.86 -3.41
CA ASN A 113 18.27 -9.73 -3.46
C ASN A 113 17.53 -8.39 -3.63
N LEU A 114 16.22 -8.38 -3.36
CA LEU A 114 15.43 -7.13 -3.41
C LEU A 114 15.89 -6.19 -2.29
N VAL A 115 16.09 -4.93 -2.65
CA VAL A 115 16.43 -3.85 -1.73
C VAL A 115 15.38 -2.76 -1.77
N THR A 116 15.23 -2.01 -0.67
CA THR A 116 14.36 -0.84 -0.61
C THR A 116 14.97 0.33 -1.38
N ARG A 117 14.23 1.43 -1.49
CA ARG A 117 14.73 2.70 -2.03
C ARG A 117 15.89 3.30 -1.21
N ARG A 118 16.10 2.82 0.02
CA ARG A 118 17.20 3.20 0.92
C ARG A 118 18.38 2.22 0.84
N SER A 119 18.38 1.32 -0.16
CA SER A 119 19.41 0.28 -0.34
C SER A 119 19.49 -0.75 0.79
N GLU A 120 18.45 -0.89 1.60
CA GLU A 120 18.34 -1.87 2.68
C GLU A 120 17.70 -3.17 2.17
N LYS A 121 17.91 -4.31 2.85
CA LYS A 121 17.22 -5.56 2.48
C LYS A 121 15.71 -5.37 2.59
N ALA A 122 14.98 -5.59 1.50
CA ALA A 122 13.53 -5.39 1.48
C ALA A 122 12.81 -6.46 2.30
N THR A 123 12.36 -6.09 3.49
CA THR A 123 11.62 -6.97 4.42
C THR A 123 10.36 -6.26 4.89
N VAL A 124 9.35 -7.01 5.30
CA VAL A 124 8.11 -6.45 5.87
C VAL A 124 8.14 -6.69 7.37
N ALA A 125 8.32 -5.61 8.14
CA ALA A 125 8.32 -5.66 9.61
C ALA A 125 6.90 -5.55 10.20
N ALA A 126 5.96 -5.00 9.45
CA ALA A 126 4.57 -4.84 9.86
C ALA A 126 3.83 -6.17 10.02
N THR A 127 2.77 -6.16 10.83
CA THR A 127 1.87 -7.30 10.93
C THR A 127 1.12 -7.46 9.61
N VAL A 128 1.18 -8.65 9.00
CA VAL A 128 0.47 -8.95 7.75
C VAL A 128 -0.81 -9.72 8.07
N ARG A 129 -1.97 -9.18 7.68
CA ARG A 129 -3.25 -9.86 7.80
C ARG A 129 -3.86 -10.13 6.42
N PRO A 130 -4.36 -11.34 6.16
CA PRO A 130 -4.96 -11.69 4.87
C PRO A 130 -6.34 -11.08 4.69
N TRP A 131 -6.73 -10.75 3.45
CA TRP A 131 -8.12 -10.48 3.08
C TRP A 131 -8.47 -11.10 1.73
N HIS A 132 -9.76 -11.39 1.52
CA HIS A 132 -10.26 -12.04 0.30
C HIS A 132 -11.43 -11.29 -0.34
N SER A 133 -12.21 -10.57 0.49
CA SER A 133 -13.35 -9.74 0.10
C SER A 133 -13.31 -8.35 0.76
N GLY A 134 -14.23 -7.47 0.37
CA GLY A 134 -14.43 -6.19 1.05
C GLY A 134 -14.88 -6.34 2.51
N ASP A 135 -15.66 -7.39 2.82
CA ASP A 135 -16.12 -7.68 4.18
C ASP A 135 -14.96 -8.05 5.11
N ASP A 136 -13.96 -8.77 4.58
CA ASP A 136 -12.73 -9.05 5.32
C ASP A 136 -11.99 -7.75 5.67
N VAL A 137 -11.82 -6.85 4.68
CA VAL A 137 -11.18 -5.55 4.91
C VAL A 137 -11.93 -4.74 5.98
N LEU A 138 -13.26 -4.69 5.90
CA LEU A 138 -14.10 -4.01 6.88
C LEU A 138 -13.94 -4.60 8.29
N ARG A 139 -13.98 -5.93 8.42
CA ARG A 139 -13.80 -6.62 9.70
C ARG A 139 -12.43 -6.33 10.30
N GLU A 140 -11.36 -6.47 9.51
CA GLU A 140 -9.99 -6.24 9.98
C GLU A 140 -9.77 -4.80 10.44
N ILE A 141 -10.23 -3.82 9.66
CA ILE A 141 -10.14 -2.41 10.06
C ILE A 141 -10.96 -2.15 11.34
N SER A 142 -12.17 -2.71 11.44
CA SER A 142 -13.02 -2.52 12.62
C SER A 142 -12.39 -3.08 13.89
N GLU A 143 -11.77 -4.26 13.81
CA GLU A 143 -11.04 -4.87 14.92
C GLU A 143 -9.82 -4.04 15.32
N LEU A 144 -9.05 -3.55 14.34
CA LEU A 144 -7.85 -2.72 14.59
C LEU A 144 -8.18 -1.39 15.25
N LEU A 145 -9.32 -0.78 14.87
CA LEU A 145 -9.82 0.45 15.48
C LEU A 145 -10.39 0.20 16.87
N SER A 146 -11.10 -0.92 17.07
CA SER A 146 -11.68 -1.27 18.38
C SER A 146 -10.60 -1.68 19.40
N GLY A 147 -9.55 -2.37 18.96
CA GLY A 147 -8.42 -2.76 19.80
C GLY A 147 -7.54 -1.59 20.24
N ALA A 148 -7.54 -0.48 19.49
CA ALA A 148 -6.87 0.76 19.91
C ALA A 148 -7.59 1.47 21.07
N ALA A 149 -8.91 1.28 21.21
CA ALA A 149 -9.71 1.89 22.27
C ALA A 149 -9.57 1.22 23.65
N GLY A 150 -8.92 0.05 23.74
CA GLY A 150 -8.71 -0.68 25.00
C GLY A 150 -7.46 -0.31 25.79
N GLY A 151 -6.64 0.61 25.28
CA GLY A 151 -5.32 0.96 25.82
C GLY A 151 -5.26 2.27 26.61
N SER A 152 -6.29 2.64 27.37
CA SER A 152 -6.21 3.72 28.36
C SER A 152 -7.44 3.73 29.28
N ALA A 153 -7.38 3.01 30.39
CA ALA A 153 -8.07 3.36 31.63
C ALA A 153 -7.52 2.51 32.79
N SER A 154 -6.38 2.94 33.33
CA SER A 154 -6.07 2.73 34.74
C SER A 154 -5.71 4.09 35.32
N LEU A 155 -6.65 4.66 36.08
CA LEU A 155 -6.39 5.71 37.06
C LEU A 155 -5.68 5.09 38.27
#